data_AF-A0A813JCA2-F1
#
_entry.id   AF-A0A813JCA2-F1
#
_cell.length_a   1.000
_cell.length_b   1.000
_cell.length_c   1.000
_cell.angle_alpha   90.00
_cell.angle_beta   90.00
_cell.angle_gamma   90.00
#
_symmetry.space_group_name_H-M   'P 1'
#
loop_
_entity.id
_entity.type
_entity.pdbx_description
1 polymer ?
#
loop_
_entity_poly.entity_id
_entity_poly.type
_entity_poly.pdbx_seq_one_letter_code
_entity_poly.pdbx_strand_id
1 'polypeptide(L)'
;MEANDNHEEEHTVGEFIEFCVNGCNDKSGTWTSKGVGKYLEGGKAAGGQIVDQRFCPRIVEGELRYNQIGDAVVGIIHKKPKEGGISAVGGTGSIYTYYGPDEPKFKNLTDNFLKIDLPKIMPALDLANEPIPLWWTTDFILASPEGTPTEKEKWIVGEFNCSCVGISKCLAAYCKDDTPNAKFDDIAPEDKEEAKRYGDLMGVKSLGIMEANKK
;
A
#
# COMPACT_ATOMS: atom_id res chain seq x y z
N MET A 1 17.06 -3.74 9.37
CA MET A 1 16.49 -2.46 8.90
C MET A 1 14.96 -2.42 9.02
N GLU A 2 14.41 -1.34 9.54
CA GLU A 2 12.98 -1.12 9.78
C GLU A 2 12.30 -0.39 8.61
N ALA A 3 11.11 -0.85 8.21
CA ALA A 3 10.34 -0.18 7.15
C ALA A 3 9.71 1.16 7.60
N ASN A 4 9.60 1.42 8.90
CA ASN A 4 9.03 2.67 9.42
C ASN A 4 9.91 3.90 9.08
N ASP A 5 11.23 3.77 9.21
CA ASP A 5 12.16 4.89 9.08
C ASP A 5 13.48 4.56 8.35
N ASN A 6 13.65 3.31 7.88
CA ASN A 6 14.89 2.77 7.29
C ASN A 6 16.07 2.70 8.26
N HIS A 7 15.84 2.78 9.56
CA HIS A 7 16.92 2.63 10.53
C HIS A 7 17.21 1.14 10.83
N GLU A 8 18.34 0.85 11.45
CA GLU A 8 18.70 -0.48 11.91
C GLU A 8 19.27 -0.41 13.33
N GLU A 9 18.73 -1.22 14.23
CA GLU A 9 19.22 -1.39 15.60
C GLU A 9 19.18 -2.87 16.01
N GLU A 10 19.97 -3.23 17.01
CA GLU A 10 20.06 -4.60 17.53
C GLU A 10 19.46 -4.66 18.94
N HIS A 11 18.54 -5.60 19.13
CA HIS A 11 17.91 -5.89 20.42
C HIS A 11 17.83 -7.39 20.64
N THR A 12 17.80 -7.79 21.91
CA THR A 12 17.44 -9.16 22.26
C THR A 12 15.98 -9.42 21.89
N VAL A 13 15.63 -10.69 21.68
CA VAL A 13 14.23 -11.08 21.43
C VAL A 13 13.32 -10.66 22.59
N GLY A 14 13.82 -10.68 23.83
CA GLY A 14 13.05 -10.24 25.00
C GLY A 14 12.73 -8.75 24.97
N GLU A 15 13.70 -7.91 24.62
CA GLU A 15 13.52 -6.46 24.44
C GLU A 15 12.53 -6.14 23.32
N PHE A 16 12.62 -6.83 22.19
CA PHE A 16 11.68 -6.66 21.06
C PHE A 16 10.25 -7.03 21.46
N ILE A 17 10.04 -8.15 22.15
CA ILE A 17 8.70 -8.55 22.62
C ILE A 17 8.15 -7.54 23.64
N GLU A 18 8.98 -7.08 24.58
CA GLU A 18 8.59 -6.05 25.56
C GLU A 18 8.22 -4.73 24.86
N PHE A 19 8.99 -4.30 23.86
CA PHE A 19 8.68 -3.13 23.03
C PHE A 19 7.35 -3.30 22.29
N CYS A 20 7.11 -4.45 21.68
CA CYS A 20 5.84 -4.72 20.98
C CYS A 20 4.63 -4.72 21.94
N VAL A 21 4.78 -5.17 23.19
CA VAL A 21 3.64 -5.27 24.14
C VAL A 21 3.45 -3.97 24.92
N ASN A 22 4.52 -3.40 25.46
CA ASN A 22 4.48 -2.31 26.44
C ASN A 22 5.15 -1.02 25.94
N GLY A 23 5.76 -1.02 24.76
CA GLY A 23 6.48 0.13 24.21
C GLY A 23 7.82 0.37 24.88
N CYS A 24 8.40 1.55 24.63
CA CYS A 24 9.67 1.96 25.21
C CYS A 24 9.59 2.08 26.73
N ASN A 25 10.35 1.25 27.44
CA ASN A 25 10.53 1.27 28.88
C ASN A 25 11.89 0.66 29.28
N ASP A 26 12.24 0.68 30.58
CA ASP A 26 13.53 0.17 31.08
C ASP A 26 13.82 -1.31 30.72
N LYS A 27 12.78 -2.12 30.48
CA LYS A 27 12.89 -3.54 30.13
C LYS A 27 12.96 -3.79 28.62
N SER A 28 12.42 -2.88 27.80
CA SER A 28 12.55 -2.97 26.35
C SER A 28 13.93 -2.52 25.87
N GLY A 29 14.75 -1.93 26.75
CA GLY A 29 16.00 -1.29 26.35
C GLY A 29 15.76 0.09 25.72
N THR A 30 16.83 0.68 25.19
CA THR A 30 16.81 2.01 24.56
C THR A 30 16.56 1.88 23.07
N TRP A 31 15.41 2.36 22.60
CA TRP A 31 15.04 2.36 21.18
C TRP A 31 15.31 3.72 20.54
N THR A 32 15.81 3.70 19.31
CA THR A 32 15.97 4.90 18.48
C THR A 32 14.99 4.95 17.31
N SER A 33 14.24 3.86 17.07
CA SER A 33 13.12 3.82 16.15
C SER A 33 12.16 5.00 16.34
N LYS A 34 11.61 5.51 15.23
CA LYS A 34 10.47 6.45 15.29
C LYS A 34 9.21 5.82 15.86
N GLY A 35 9.09 4.50 15.80
CA GLY A 35 7.96 3.76 16.34
C GLY A 35 8.07 3.68 17.86
N VAL A 36 6.95 3.83 18.57
CA VAL A 36 6.92 3.79 20.04
C VAL A 36 6.53 2.41 20.61
N GLY A 37 6.47 1.40 19.75
CA GLY A 37 6.06 0.03 20.11
C GLY A 37 4.56 -0.08 20.40
N LYS A 38 4.20 -0.91 21.39
CA LYS A 38 2.81 -1.14 21.84
C LYS A 38 1.87 -1.73 20.80
N TYR A 39 2.38 -2.38 19.76
CA TYR A 39 1.60 -3.06 18.73
C TYR A 39 0.66 -4.16 19.27
N LEU A 40 0.96 -4.68 20.46
CA LEU A 40 0.18 -5.71 21.15
C LEU A 40 -0.47 -5.21 22.46
N GLU A 41 -0.53 -3.90 22.68
CA GLU A 41 -1.16 -3.33 23.88
C GLU A 41 -2.64 -3.74 23.96
N GLY A 42 -3.09 -4.18 25.14
CA GLY A 42 -4.43 -4.74 25.33
C GLY A 42 -4.64 -6.15 24.76
N GLY A 43 -3.62 -6.72 24.12
CA GLY A 43 -3.61 -8.10 23.61
C GLY A 43 -4.68 -8.38 22.56
N LYS A 44 -5.04 -9.66 22.45
CA LYS A 44 -6.02 -10.12 21.44
C LYS A 44 -7.39 -9.44 21.56
N ALA A 45 -7.82 -9.09 22.77
CA ALA A 45 -9.12 -8.44 23.01
C ALA A 45 -9.16 -7.01 22.43
N ALA A 46 -8.01 -6.33 22.34
CA ALA A 46 -7.86 -5.04 21.69
C ALA A 46 -7.52 -5.14 20.19
N GLY A 47 -7.47 -6.36 19.63
CA GLY A 47 -7.13 -6.60 18.23
C GLY A 47 -5.63 -6.71 17.93
N GLY A 48 -4.77 -6.77 18.95
CA GLY A 48 -3.33 -6.94 18.75
C GLY A 48 -2.99 -8.25 18.02
N GLN A 49 -2.33 -8.14 16.87
CA GLN A 49 -1.93 -9.26 16.01
C GLN A 49 -0.54 -9.00 15.41
N ILE A 50 0.19 -10.08 15.12
CA ILE A 50 1.46 -10.04 14.38
C ILE A 50 1.33 -10.93 13.15
N VAL A 51 1.82 -10.43 12.03
CA VAL A 51 2.02 -11.20 10.81
C VAL A 51 3.52 -11.46 10.66
N ASP A 52 3.91 -12.73 10.78
CA ASP A 52 5.25 -13.18 10.40
C ASP A 52 5.26 -13.49 8.91
N GLN A 53 6.01 -12.68 8.14
CA GLN A 53 6.09 -12.78 6.70
C GLN A 53 7.54 -12.83 6.24
N ARG A 54 7.78 -13.56 5.15
CA ARG A 54 9.10 -13.60 4.51
C ARG A 54 9.48 -12.22 3.99
N PHE A 55 10.69 -11.79 4.32
CA PHE A 55 11.27 -10.59 3.72
C PHE A 55 11.48 -10.76 2.20
N CYS A 56 11.01 -9.79 1.42
CA CYS A 56 11.17 -9.76 -0.04
C CYS A 56 12.28 -8.78 -0.42
N PRO A 57 13.51 -9.25 -0.72
CA PRO A 57 14.68 -8.38 -0.86
C PRO A 57 14.61 -7.43 -2.06
N ARG A 58 13.83 -7.79 -3.10
CA ARG A 58 13.63 -6.92 -4.27
C ARG A 58 12.72 -5.72 -4.01
N ILE A 59 12.28 -5.48 -2.76
CA ILE A 59 11.63 -4.22 -2.38
C ILE A 59 12.48 -2.99 -2.74
N VAL A 60 13.80 -3.13 -2.80
CA VAL A 60 14.74 -2.09 -3.25
C VAL A 60 14.53 -1.68 -4.72
N GLU A 61 13.90 -2.54 -5.53
CA GLU A 61 13.50 -2.22 -6.90
C GLU A 61 12.18 -1.44 -6.95
N GLY A 62 11.43 -1.47 -5.86
CA GLY A 62 10.22 -0.70 -5.64
C GLY A 62 8.96 -1.55 -5.56
N GLU A 63 7.98 -1.00 -4.84
CA GLU A 63 6.63 -1.54 -4.71
C GLU A 63 5.72 -0.96 -5.79
N LEU A 64 4.82 -1.77 -6.33
CA LEU A 64 3.77 -1.29 -7.24
C LEU A 64 2.46 -1.16 -6.48
N ARG A 65 1.92 0.05 -6.41
CA ARG A 65 0.55 0.29 -5.97
C ARG A 65 -0.37 0.38 -7.18
N TYR A 66 -1.33 -0.51 -7.25
CA TYR A 66 -2.40 -0.47 -8.24
C TYR A 66 -3.57 0.29 -7.64
N ASN A 67 -3.94 1.43 -8.25
CA ASN A 67 -5.16 2.15 -7.92
C ASN A 67 -6.33 1.46 -8.62
N GLN A 68 -7.32 1.03 -7.85
CA GLN A 68 -8.43 0.21 -8.34
C GLN A 68 -9.77 0.89 -8.15
N ILE A 69 -10.61 0.80 -9.18
CA ILE A 69 -12.02 1.15 -9.11
C ILE A 69 -12.84 -0.09 -9.41
N GLY A 70 -13.39 -0.70 -8.35
CA GLY A 70 -14.01 -2.02 -8.44
C GLY A 70 -13.00 -3.07 -8.90
N ASP A 71 -13.26 -3.69 -10.04
CA ASP A 71 -12.45 -4.74 -10.66
C ASP A 71 -11.41 -4.21 -11.68
N ALA A 72 -11.27 -2.90 -11.83
CA ALA A 72 -10.43 -2.29 -12.85
C ALA A 72 -9.25 -1.54 -12.24
N VAL A 73 -8.06 -1.68 -12.85
CA VAL A 73 -6.91 -0.82 -12.56
C VAL A 73 -7.09 0.49 -13.31
N VAL A 74 -6.88 1.63 -12.63
CA VAL A 74 -7.04 2.97 -13.22
C VAL A 74 -5.76 3.80 -13.21
N GLY A 75 -4.75 3.33 -12.49
CA GLY A 75 -3.40 3.90 -12.45
C GLY A 75 -2.46 3.00 -11.65
N ILE A 76 -1.16 3.11 -11.95
CA ILE A 76 -0.11 2.34 -11.28
C ILE A 76 0.92 3.34 -10.73
N ILE A 77 1.32 3.15 -9.48
CA ILE A 77 2.37 3.94 -8.84
C ILE A 77 3.53 2.99 -8.51
N HIS A 78 4.70 3.27 -9.07
CA HIS A 78 5.93 2.60 -8.69
C HIS A 78 6.64 3.44 -7.63
N LYS A 79 6.65 2.91 -6.40
CA LYS A 79 7.27 3.54 -5.23
C LYS A 79 8.62 2.88 -4.98
N LYS A 80 9.68 3.54 -5.40
CA LYS A 80 11.04 3.06 -5.17
C LYS A 80 11.60 3.65 -3.88
N PRO A 81 12.08 2.82 -2.92
CA PRO A 81 12.76 3.33 -1.74
C PRO A 81 13.92 4.26 -2.09
N LYS A 82 14.26 5.18 -1.18
CA LYS A 82 15.52 5.94 -1.29
C LYS A 82 16.71 4.97 -1.36
N GLU A 83 17.81 5.39 -1.97
CA GLU A 83 19.04 4.60 -2.02
C GLU A 83 19.46 4.18 -0.60
N GLY A 84 19.77 2.88 -0.42
CA GLY A 84 20.09 2.27 0.87
C GLY A 84 18.90 2.03 1.81
N GLY A 85 17.67 2.37 1.41
CA GLY A 85 16.43 2.10 2.16
C GLY A 85 15.65 0.90 1.65
N ILE A 86 14.72 0.42 2.47
CA ILE A 86 13.77 -0.67 2.15
C ILE A 86 12.30 -0.21 2.20
N SER A 87 12.03 0.98 2.72
CA SER A 87 10.67 1.51 2.86
C SER A 87 10.23 2.23 1.60
N ALA A 88 9.08 1.80 1.05
CA ALA A 88 8.37 2.45 -0.05
C ALA A 88 7.27 3.41 0.44
N VAL A 89 7.21 3.69 1.75
CA VAL A 89 6.17 4.51 2.38
C VAL A 89 6.42 6.01 2.16
N GLY A 90 5.34 6.79 2.07
CA GLY A 90 5.42 8.25 1.98
C GLY A 90 6.18 8.86 3.15
N GLY A 91 7.00 9.89 2.89
CA GLY A 91 7.81 10.56 3.92
C GLY A 91 9.16 9.90 4.23
N THR A 92 9.47 8.76 3.64
CA THR A 92 10.77 8.06 3.85
C THR A 92 11.84 8.41 2.82
N GLY A 93 11.53 9.30 1.86
CA GLY A 93 12.42 9.68 0.74
C GLY A 93 12.23 8.85 -0.53
N SER A 94 11.17 8.03 -0.59
CA SER A 94 10.84 7.22 -1.76
C SER A 94 10.52 8.07 -3.00
N ILE A 95 10.91 7.58 -4.17
CA ILE A 95 10.67 8.19 -5.48
C ILE A 95 9.46 7.53 -6.14
N TYR A 96 8.51 8.36 -6.58
CA TYR A 96 7.23 7.90 -7.09
C TYR A 96 7.18 8.12 -8.60
N THR A 97 6.94 7.06 -9.36
CA THR A 97 6.68 7.13 -10.80
C THR A 97 5.25 6.70 -11.08
N TYR A 98 4.52 7.49 -11.86
CA TYR A 98 3.12 7.27 -12.18
C TYR A 98 2.98 6.72 -13.60
N TYR A 99 2.20 5.65 -13.73
CA TYR A 99 1.92 4.99 -15.00
C TYR A 99 0.42 4.85 -15.23
N GLY A 100 0.03 4.73 -16.49
CA GLY A 100 -1.33 4.37 -16.88
C GLY A 100 -1.64 2.89 -16.60
N PRO A 101 -2.92 2.50 -16.64
CA PRO A 101 -3.35 1.12 -16.36
C PRO A 101 -2.83 0.10 -17.38
N ASP A 102 -2.52 0.55 -18.61
CA ASP A 102 -2.07 -0.30 -19.72
C ASP A 102 -0.54 -0.33 -19.89
N GLU A 103 0.22 0.07 -18.87
CA GLU A 103 1.68 0.15 -18.92
C GLU A 103 2.31 -1.21 -19.31
N PRO A 104 3.00 -1.30 -20.47
CA PRO A 104 3.54 -2.56 -20.98
C PRO A 104 4.52 -3.25 -20.03
N LYS A 105 5.29 -2.48 -19.25
CA LYS A 105 6.26 -3.03 -18.28
C LYS A 105 5.63 -3.96 -17.26
N PHE A 106 4.39 -3.69 -16.85
CA PHE A 106 3.69 -4.45 -15.81
C PHE A 106 2.60 -5.34 -16.38
N LYS A 107 2.55 -5.52 -17.70
CA LYS A 107 1.48 -6.26 -18.38
C LYS A 107 1.30 -7.68 -17.85
N ASN A 108 2.41 -8.41 -17.60
CA ASN A 108 2.35 -9.76 -17.04
C ASN A 108 1.66 -9.78 -15.66
N LEU A 109 2.03 -8.85 -14.78
CA LEU A 109 1.38 -8.68 -13.48
C LEU A 109 -0.10 -8.32 -13.63
N THR A 110 -0.41 -7.28 -14.41
CA THR A 110 -1.78 -6.79 -14.60
C THR A 110 -2.70 -7.86 -15.15
N ASP A 111 -2.25 -8.60 -16.17
CA ASP A 111 -3.05 -9.68 -16.78
C ASP A 111 -3.32 -10.81 -15.79
N ASN A 112 -2.29 -11.29 -15.09
CA ASN A 112 -2.45 -12.38 -14.12
C ASN A 112 -3.33 -11.92 -12.94
N PHE A 113 -3.08 -10.74 -12.40
CA PHE A 113 -3.86 -10.22 -11.29
C PHE A 113 -5.34 -10.11 -11.66
N LEU A 114 -5.69 -9.42 -12.74
CA LEU A 114 -7.09 -9.18 -13.11
C LEU A 114 -7.83 -10.46 -13.52
N LYS A 115 -7.16 -11.38 -14.24
CA LYS A 115 -7.83 -12.56 -14.81
C LYS A 115 -7.82 -13.77 -13.88
N ILE A 116 -6.79 -13.91 -13.03
CA ILE A 116 -6.52 -15.12 -12.27
C ILE A 116 -6.71 -14.89 -10.77
N ASP A 117 -6.17 -13.80 -10.22
CA ASP A 117 -6.09 -13.63 -8.76
C ASP A 117 -7.26 -12.84 -8.20
N LEU A 118 -7.64 -11.74 -8.85
CA LEU A 118 -8.72 -10.85 -8.45
C LEU A 118 -10.05 -11.59 -8.18
N PRO A 119 -10.51 -12.53 -9.04
CA PRO A 119 -11.74 -13.28 -8.77
C PRO A 119 -11.68 -14.18 -7.54
N LYS A 120 -10.49 -14.46 -7.00
CA LYS A 120 -10.29 -15.33 -5.83
C LYS A 120 -10.21 -14.57 -4.52
N ILE A 121 -10.01 -13.24 -4.54
CA ILE A 121 -9.80 -12.43 -3.33
C ILE A 121 -11.02 -12.49 -2.41
N MET A 122 -12.19 -12.06 -2.89
CA MET A 122 -13.40 -12.02 -2.06
C MET A 122 -13.81 -13.42 -1.54
N PRO A 123 -13.75 -14.49 -2.36
CA PRO A 123 -13.94 -15.85 -1.86
C PRO A 123 -12.94 -16.27 -0.78
N ALA A 124 -11.65 -15.92 -0.90
CA ALA A 124 -10.63 -16.26 0.09
C ALA A 124 -10.82 -15.54 1.43
N LEU A 125 -11.60 -14.47 1.45
CA LEU A 125 -11.98 -13.71 2.65
C LEU A 125 -13.32 -14.18 3.25
N ASP A 126 -13.94 -15.23 2.70
CA ASP A 126 -15.32 -15.65 3.00
C ASP A 126 -16.38 -14.57 2.73
N LEU A 127 -16.09 -13.68 1.76
CA LEU A 127 -16.91 -12.54 1.35
C LEU A 127 -17.37 -12.67 -0.12
N ALA A 128 -17.51 -13.89 -0.65
CA ALA A 128 -17.83 -14.11 -2.07
C ALA A 128 -19.13 -13.43 -2.54
N ASN A 129 -20.07 -13.17 -1.63
CA ASN A 129 -21.35 -12.52 -1.93
C ASN A 129 -21.31 -10.99 -1.71
N GLU A 130 -20.21 -10.46 -1.17
CA GLU A 130 -20.01 -9.02 -1.01
C GLU A 130 -19.34 -8.43 -2.25
N PRO A 131 -19.66 -7.17 -2.61
CA PRO A 131 -18.99 -6.52 -3.72
C PRO A 131 -17.53 -6.23 -3.37
N ILE A 132 -16.67 -6.29 -4.39
CA ILE A 132 -15.31 -5.76 -4.28
C ILE A 132 -15.36 -4.23 -4.00
N PRO A 133 -14.44 -3.67 -3.21
CA PRO A 133 -14.48 -2.24 -2.88
C PRO A 133 -14.51 -1.32 -4.11
N LEU A 134 -15.25 -0.21 -4.01
CA LEU A 134 -15.34 0.76 -5.10
C LEU A 134 -14.03 1.51 -5.33
N TRP A 135 -13.31 1.89 -4.27
CA TRP A 135 -12.02 2.57 -4.34
C TRP A 135 -11.06 1.90 -3.36
N TRP A 136 -10.00 1.33 -3.90
CA TRP A 136 -9.04 0.54 -3.13
C TRP A 136 -7.71 0.43 -3.87
N THR A 137 -6.71 -0.08 -3.17
CA THR A 137 -5.39 -0.33 -3.74
C THR A 137 -4.91 -1.71 -3.40
N THR A 138 -4.07 -2.25 -4.28
CA THR A 138 -3.24 -3.43 -4.02
C THR A 138 -1.79 -3.07 -4.20
N ASP A 139 -0.98 -3.35 -3.19
CA ASP A 139 0.45 -3.07 -3.18
C ASP A 139 1.23 -4.38 -3.39
N PHE A 140 2.05 -4.42 -4.45
CA PHE A 140 2.79 -5.59 -4.88
C PHE A 140 4.30 -5.44 -4.70
N ILE A 141 4.94 -6.52 -4.30
CA ILE A 141 6.40 -6.64 -4.23
C ILE A 141 6.85 -7.77 -5.14
N LEU A 142 7.91 -7.53 -5.91
CA LEU A 142 8.50 -8.54 -6.78
C LEU A 142 9.22 -9.59 -5.93
N ALA A 143 8.84 -10.86 -6.08
CA ALA A 143 9.34 -11.96 -5.25
C ALA A 143 10.15 -13.01 -6.02
N SER A 144 10.06 -13.03 -7.35
CA SER A 144 10.93 -13.90 -8.17
C SER A 144 12.39 -13.46 -8.12
N PRO A 145 13.37 -14.37 -8.24
CA PRO A 145 14.80 -14.04 -8.23
C PRO A 145 15.19 -12.94 -9.23
N GLU A 146 16.25 -12.20 -8.93
CA GLU A 146 16.84 -11.22 -9.85
C GLU A 146 17.21 -11.89 -11.19
N GLY A 147 17.01 -11.17 -12.29
CA GLY A 147 17.21 -11.70 -13.65
C GLY A 147 16.11 -12.64 -14.16
N THR A 148 15.05 -12.88 -13.36
CA THR A 148 13.85 -13.57 -13.87
C THR A 148 13.25 -12.76 -15.03
N PRO A 149 13.02 -13.36 -16.21
CA PRO A 149 12.34 -12.70 -17.32
C PRO A 149 10.96 -12.18 -16.91
N THR A 150 10.56 -11.00 -17.40
CA THR A 150 9.32 -10.32 -17.00
C THR A 150 8.07 -11.20 -17.11
N GLU A 151 7.98 -12.04 -18.13
CA GLU A 151 6.87 -12.98 -18.33
C GLU A 151 6.82 -14.14 -17.33
N LYS A 152 7.89 -14.34 -16.56
CA LYS A 152 8.01 -15.36 -15.50
C LYS A 152 8.10 -14.77 -14.10
N GLU A 153 8.05 -13.43 -13.99
CA GLU A 153 8.07 -12.75 -12.72
C GLU A 153 6.91 -13.20 -11.84
N LYS A 154 7.19 -13.29 -10.54
CA LYS A 154 6.18 -13.55 -9.51
C LYS A 154 6.12 -12.36 -8.60
N TRP A 155 4.96 -11.73 -8.56
CA TRP A 155 4.65 -10.63 -7.67
C TRP A 155 3.77 -11.16 -6.55
N ILE A 156 3.99 -10.67 -5.34
CA ILE A 156 3.15 -10.99 -4.18
C ILE A 156 2.47 -9.72 -3.69
N VAL A 157 1.28 -9.86 -3.12
CA VAL A 157 0.59 -8.75 -2.46
C VAL A 157 1.14 -8.59 -1.04
N GLY A 158 1.53 -7.38 -0.69
CA GLY A 158 1.88 -7.00 0.69
C GLY A 158 0.69 -6.39 1.44
N GLU A 159 -0.10 -5.56 0.77
CA GLU A 159 -1.25 -4.87 1.39
C GLU A 159 -2.41 -4.73 0.39
N PHE A 160 -3.63 -4.88 0.90
CA PHE A 160 -4.84 -4.31 0.32
C PHE A 160 -5.30 -3.16 1.19
N ASN A 161 -5.63 -2.02 0.58
CA ASN A 161 -6.17 -0.87 1.30
C ASN A 161 -7.50 -0.46 0.70
N CYS A 162 -8.57 -0.51 1.49
CA CYS A 162 -9.91 -0.06 1.10
C CYS A 162 -10.51 0.93 2.11
N SER A 163 -9.71 1.45 3.04
CA SER A 163 -10.15 2.35 4.11
C SER A 163 -9.13 3.47 4.30
N CYS A 164 -9.52 4.70 3.99
CA CYS A 164 -8.65 5.89 3.94
C CYS A 164 -7.62 5.85 2.80
N VAL A 165 -8.01 5.31 1.66
CA VAL A 165 -7.17 5.26 0.45
C VAL A 165 -6.99 6.66 -0.11
N GLY A 166 -5.79 7.21 0.01
CA GLY A 166 -5.45 8.51 -0.54
C GLY A 166 -5.32 8.52 -2.06
N ILE A 167 -5.71 9.62 -2.70
CA ILE A 167 -5.41 9.90 -4.10
C ILE A 167 -4.06 10.65 -4.13
N SER A 168 -2.99 10.00 -4.60
CA SER A 168 -1.63 10.58 -4.55
C SER A 168 -1.49 11.90 -5.30
N LYS A 169 -2.34 12.14 -6.30
CA LYS A 169 -2.43 13.40 -7.04
C LYS A 169 -2.94 14.56 -6.18
N CYS A 170 -3.59 14.29 -5.06
CA CYS A 170 -4.05 15.30 -4.12
C CYS A 170 -3.06 15.57 -2.96
N LEU A 171 -1.85 15.00 -2.99
CA LEU A 171 -0.88 15.14 -1.88
C LEU A 171 -0.48 16.59 -1.59
N ALA A 172 -0.54 17.50 -2.57
CA ALA A 172 -0.27 18.91 -2.33
C ALA A 172 -1.27 19.58 -1.37
N ALA A 173 -2.48 19.02 -1.22
CA ALA A 173 -3.49 19.49 -0.27
C ALA A 173 -3.37 18.83 1.12
N TYR A 174 -2.34 18.01 1.36
CA TYR A 174 -2.12 17.36 2.65
C TYR A 174 -1.39 18.31 3.61
N CYS A 175 -2.05 18.69 4.70
CA CYS A 175 -1.46 19.51 5.75
C CYS A 175 -0.29 18.78 6.42
N LYS A 176 0.86 19.45 6.47
CA LYS A 176 2.08 19.01 7.17
C LYS A 176 2.59 20.14 8.05
N ASP A 177 3.55 19.85 8.91
CA ASP A 177 4.16 20.88 9.78
C ASP A 177 4.72 22.08 8.99
N ASP A 178 5.27 21.83 7.80
CA ASP A 178 5.81 22.86 6.90
C ASP A 178 4.74 23.53 6.01
N THR A 179 3.57 22.93 5.90
CA THR A 179 2.45 23.36 5.05
C THR A 179 1.12 23.20 5.79
N PRO A 180 0.93 23.87 6.95
CA PRO A 180 -0.19 23.59 7.86
C PRO A 180 -1.54 24.03 7.29
N ASN A 181 -1.53 24.93 6.32
CA ASN A 181 -2.72 25.46 5.65
C ASN A 181 -2.88 24.94 4.22
N ALA A 182 -2.25 23.80 3.89
CA ALA A 182 -2.42 23.15 2.59
C ALA A 182 -3.90 22.91 2.31
N LYS A 183 -4.31 23.16 1.07
CA LYS A 183 -5.71 23.12 0.65
C LYS A 183 -5.85 22.65 -0.78
N PHE A 184 -7.10 22.40 -1.19
CA PHE A 184 -7.41 21.93 -2.54
C PHE A 184 -6.82 22.83 -3.65
N ASP A 185 -6.76 24.15 -3.41
CA ASP A 185 -6.22 25.09 -4.39
C ASP A 185 -4.73 24.88 -4.67
N ASP A 186 -3.98 24.31 -3.73
CA ASP A 186 -2.54 24.07 -3.84
C ASP A 186 -2.20 22.87 -4.73
N ILE A 187 -3.21 22.08 -5.14
CA ILE A 187 -3.05 21.01 -6.12
C ILE A 187 -2.89 21.62 -7.52
N ALA A 188 -1.87 21.16 -8.25
CA ALA A 188 -1.63 21.57 -9.62
C ALA A 188 -2.84 21.25 -10.52
N PRO A 189 -3.15 22.08 -11.53
CA PRO A 189 -4.31 21.86 -12.40
C PRO A 189 -4.37 20.46 -13.03
N GLU A 190 -3.26 19.96 -13.54
CA GLU A 190 -3.12 18.63 -14.14
C GLU A 190 -3.43 17.49 -13.14
N ASP A 191 -3.06 17.68 -11.88
CA ASP A 191 -3.31 16.71 -10.82
C ASP A 191 -4.77 16.78 -10.34
N LYS A 192 -5.41 17.96 -10.37
CA LYS A 192 -6.85 18.12 -10.16
C LYS A 192 -7.66 17.42 -11.26
N GLU A 193 -7.22 17.53 -12.51
CA GLU A 193 -7.86 16.84 -13.64
C GLU A 193 -7.78 15.32 -13.50
N GLU A 194 -6.62 14.79 -13.12
CA GLU A 194 -6.46 13.36 -12.87
C GLU A 194 -7.28 12.87 -11.67
N ALA A 195 -7.31 13.63 -10.57
CA ALA A 195 -8.17 13.32 -9.42
C ALA A 195 -9.66 13.32 -9.80
N LYS A 196 -10.08 14.30 -10.62
CA LYS A 196 -11.44 14.35 -11.16
C LYS A 196 -11.73 13.13 -12.03
N ARG A 197 -10.79 12.70 -12.88
CA ARG A 197 -10.94 11.50 -13.71
C ARG A 197 -11.21 10.25 -12.87
N TYR A 198 -10.51 10.07 -11.75
CA TYR A 198 -10.83 8.98 -10.81
C TYR A 198 -12.22 9.12 -10.21
N GLY A 199 -12.63 10.33 -9.80
CA GLY A 199 -13.98 10.64 -9.34
C GLY A 199 -15.07 10.25 -10.36
N ASP A 200 -14.89 10.65 -11.61
CA ASP A 200 -15.83 10.34 -12.70
C ASP A 200 -15.91 8.83 -12.94
N LEU A 201 -14.77 8.12 -12.95
CA LEU A 201 -14.74 6.66 -13.12
C LEU A 201 -15.41 5.91 -11.96
N MET A 202 -15.22 6.36 -10.71
CA MET A 202 -15.95 5.82 -9.56
C MET A 202 -17.46 6.04 -9.73
N GLY A 203 -17.88 7.22 -10.20
CA GLY A 203 -19.27 7.51 -10.50
C GLY A 203 -19.87 6.57 -11.54
N VAL A 204 -19.18 6.36 -12.66
CA VAL A 204 -19.60 5.43 -13.72
C VAL A 204 -19.72 4.00 -13.18
N LYS A 205 -18.73 3.51 -12.42
CA LYS A 205 -18.77 2.17 -11.84
C LYS A 205 -19.90 2.02 -10.82
N SER A 206 -20.12 3.05 -9.99
CA SER A 206 -21.19 3.08 -8.99
C SER A 206 -22.57 2.99 -9.63
N LEU A 207 -22.81 3.76 -10.69
CA LEU A 207 -24.07 3.71 -11.45
C LEU A 207 -24.30 2.30 -12.02
N GLY A 208 -23.28 1.69 -12.61
CA GLY A 208 -23.38 0.32 -13.13
C GLY A 208 -23.74 -0.71 -12.05
N ILE A 209 -23.16 -0.60 -10.85
CA ILE A 209 -23.49 -1.46 -9.70
C ILE A 209 -24.95 -1.24 -9.28
N MET A 210 -25.39 0.01 -9.15
CA MET A 210 -26.77 0.34 -8.77
C MET A 210 -27.80 -0.16 -9.79
N GLU A 211 -27.49 -0.08 -11.09
CA GLU A 211 -28.37 -0.59 -12.15
C GLU A 211 -28.48 -2.12 -12.16
N ALA A 212 -27.36 -2.82 -11.90
CA ALA A 212 -27.37 -4.28 -11.80
C ALA A 212 -28.23 -4.79 -10.63
N ASN A 213 -28.28 -4.03 -9.53
CA ASN A 213 -29.03 -4.38 -8.31
C ASN A 213 -30.52 -3.97 -8.32
N LYS A 214 -31.02 -3.34 -9.39
CA LYS A 214 -32.46 -3.00 -9.54
C LYS A 214 -33.31 -4.19 -10.03
N LYS A 215 -32.71 -5.34 -10.31
CA LYS A 215 -33.36 -6.56 -10.78
C LYS A 215 -33.63 -7.51 -9.63
#